data_AF-A0A5J6U3H6-F1
#
_entry.id   AF-A0A5J6U3H6-F1
#
_cell.length_a   1.000
_cell.length_b   1.000
_cell.length_c   1.000
_cell.angle_alpha   90.00
_cell.angle_beta   90.00
_cell.angle_gamma   90.00
#
_symmetry.space_group_name_H-M   'P 1'
#
loop_
_entity.id
_entity.type
_entity.pdbx_description
1 polymer ?
#
loop_
_entity_poly.entity_id
_entity_poly.type
_entity_poly.pdbx_seq_one_letter_code
_entity_poly.pdbx_strand_id
1 'polypeptide(L)' 'MSVVVDGLLVDTVAIRREIERRFPGVVPWYGEHTRRWWAVVWCGRWVLLEAPTPRALVGAIEVAASRRSSVVR' A
#
# COMPACT_ATOMS: atom_id res chain seq x y z
N MET A 1 8.97 5.90 12.85
CA MET A 1 9.82 4.70 12.80
C MET A 1 10.48 4.70 11.45
N SER A 2 11.81 4.56 11.39
CA SER A 2 12.54 4.67 10.13
C SER A 2 13.30 3.39 9.86
N VAL A 3 13.36 2.99 8.59
CA VAL A 3 14.05 1.79 8.12
C VAL A 3 14.98 2.16 6.97
N VAL A 4 16.08 1.41 6.82
CA VAL A 4 16.94 1.54 5.64
C VAL A 4 16.40 0.62 4.56
N VAL A 5 15.94 1.21 3.45
CA VAL A 5 15.53 0.49 2.23
C VAL A 5 16.49 0.90 1.13
N ASP A 6 17.23 -0.06 0.56
CA ASP A 6 18.20 0.18 -0.50
C ASP A 6 19.21 1.31 -0.20
N GLY A 7 19.63 1.42 1.08
CA GLY A 7 20.57 2.44 1.54
C GLY A 7 19.94 3.80 1.88
N LEU A 8 18.63 3.96 1.71
CA LEU A 8 17.90 5.19 2.03
C LEU A 8 17.14 5.08 3.34
N LEU A 9 17.24 6.12 4.17
CA LEU A 9 16.42 6.23 5.38
C LEU A 9 14.99 6.59 5.00
N VAL A 10 14.06 5.69 5.32
CA VAL A 10 12.64 5.81 4.96
C VAL A 10 11.82 5.88 6.24
N ASP A 11 11.04 6.96 6.42
CA ASP A 11 10.05 7.05 7.51
C ASP A 11 8.79 6.28 7.13
N THR A 12 8.65 5.06 7.67
CA THR A 12 7.54 4.17 7.34
C THR A 12 6.21 4.67 7.90
N VAL A 13 6.24 5.43 9.00
CA VAL A 13 5.04 6.00 9.63
C VAL A 13 4.49 7.14 8.80
N ALA A 14 5.37 8.04 8.32
CA ALA A 14 4.97 9.13 7.44
C ALA A 14 4.34 8.61 6.14
N ILE A 15 4.97 7.59 5.52
CA ILE A 15 4.47 6.96 4.30
C ILE A 15 3.14 6.25 4.54
N ARG A 16 3.04 5.45 5.61
CA ARG A 16 1.78 4.79 5.98
C ARG A 16 0.64 5.81 6.07
N ARG A 17 0.86 6.89 6.81
CA ARG A 17 -0.16 7.95 6.99
C ARG A 17 -0.53 8.64 5.69
N GLU A 18 0.42 8.84 4.79
CA GLU A 18 0.14 9.41 3.47
C GLU A 18 -0.73 8.47 2.62
N ILE A 19 -0.42 7.17 2.61
CA ILE A 19 -1.22 6.18 1.90
C ILE A 19 -2.63 6.09 2.50
N GLU A 20 -2.77 6.07 3.83
CA GLU A 20 -4.07 6.06 4.53
C GLU A 20 -4.91 7.30 4.20
N ARG A 21 -4.29 8.49 4.09
CA ARG A 21 -4.96 9.73 3.66
C ARG A 21 -5.45 9.66 2.22
N ARG A 22 -4.60 9.17 1.30
CA ARG A 22 -4.92 9.10 -0.13
C ARG A 22 -5.95 8.02 -0.45
N PHE A 23 -5.98 6.94 0.34
CA PHE A 23 -6.85 5.78 0.12
C PHE A 23 -7.58 5.40 1.41
N PRO A 24 -8.70 6.07 1.75
CA PRO A 24 -9.49 5.74 2.92
C PRO A 24 -9.92 4.27 2.96
N GLY A 25 -9.69 3.60 4.09
CA GLY A 25 -10.01 2.18 4.30
C GLY A 25 -8.91 1.20 3.85
N VAL A 26 -7.80 1.68 3.30
CA VAL A 26 -6.59 0.88 3.10
C VAL A 26 -5.80 0.80 4.39
N VAL A 27 -5.26 -0.37 4.70
CA VAL A 27 -4.35 -0.59 5.84
C VAL A 27 -2.96 -0.94 5.30
N PRO A 28 -2.03 0.03 5.16
CA PRO A 28 -0.70 -0.21 4.65
C PRO A 28 0.34 -0.39 5.77
N TRP A 29 1.36 -1.23 5.53
CA TRP A 29 2.50 -1.39 6.44
C TRP A 29 3.78 -1.79 5.70
N TYR A 30 4.91 -1.59 6.34
CA TYR A 30 6.20 -2.12 5.90
C TYR A 30 6.51 -3.39 6.71
N GLY A 31 6.78 -4.50 6.01
CA GLY A 31 7.23 -5.74 6.63
C GLY A 31 8.74 -5.72 6.79
N GLU A 32 9.24 -5.58 8.01
CA GLU A 32 10.69 -5.51 8.28
C GLU A 32 11.43 -6.79 7.87
N HIS A 33 10.82 -7.95 8.13
CA HIS A 33 11.40 -9.24 7.79
C HIS A 33 11.43 -9.50 6.28
N THR A 34 10.35 -9.14 5.58
CA THR A 34 10.24 -9.33 4.12
C THR A 34 10.90 -8.20 3.33
N ARG A 35 11.14 -7.05 3.96
CA ARG A 35 11.58 -5.80 3.33
C ARG A 35 10.66 -5.36 2.20
N ARG A 36 9.36 -5.54 2.40
CA ARG A 36 8.31 -5.28 1.41
C ARG A 36 7.23 -4.40 2.02
N TRP A 37 6.58 -3.63 1.16
CA TRP A 37 5.37 -2.89 1.47
C TRP A 37 4.16 -3.74 1.22
N TRP A 38 3.20 -3.66 2.14
CA TRP A 38 1.98 -4.44 2.11
C TRP A 38 0.78 -3.52 2.31
N ALA A 39 -0.36 -3.94 1.78
CA ALA A 39 -1.63 -3.28 2.07
C ALA A 39 -2.80 -4.26 2.03
N VAL A 40 -3.71 -4.15 2.99
CA VAL A 40 -5.04 -4.76 2.91
C VAL A 40 -6.00 -3.74 2.31
N VAL A 41 -6.70 -4.15 1.25
CA VAL A 41 -7.62 -3.29 0.49
C VAL A 41 -8.95 -4.01 0.29
N TRP A 42 -10.07 -3.30 0.49
CA TRP A 42 -11.40 -3.77 0.11
C TRP A 42 -11.74 -3.33 -1.32
N CYS A 43 -11.92 -4.29 -2.24
CA CYS A 43 -12.30 -4.03 -3.63
C CYS A 43 -13.52 -4.84 -4.10
N GLY A 44 -14.48 -5.09 -3.20
CA GLY A 44 -15.55 -6.09 -3.38
C GLY A 44 -15.19 -7.45 -2.79
N ARG A 45 -13.90 -7.67 -2.51
CA ARG A 45 -13.35 -8.66 -1.60
C ARG A 45 -12.11 -8.08 -0.91
N TRP A 46 -11.70 -8.65 0.21
CA TRP A 46 -10.41 -8.33 0.82
C TRP A 46 -9.27 -8.86 -0.04
N VAL A 47 -8.29 -8.00 -0.35
CA VAL A 47 -7.09 -8.36 -1.11
C VAL A 47 -5.86 -7.89 -0.33
N LEU A 48 -4.85 -8.76 -0.29
CA LEU A 48 -3.52 -8.45 0.20
C LEU A 48 -2.64 -8.07 -0.99
N LEU A 49 -2.08 -6.88 -0.96
CA LEU A 49 -1.14 -6.38 -1.97
C LEU A 49 0.27 -6.36 -1.39
N GLU A 50 1.25 -6.72 -2.20
CA GLU A 50 2.67 -6.67 -1.88
C GLU A 50 3.40 -5.83 -2.93
N ALA A 51 4.37 -5.02 -2.52
CA ALA A 51 5.22 -4.24 -3.42
C ALA A 51 6.61 -3.99 -2.82
N PRO A 52 7.66 -3.83 -3.65
CA PRO A 52 9.00 -3.51 -3.17
C PRO A 52 9.13 -2.07 -2.62
N THR A 53 8.30 -1.14 -3.09
CA THR A 53 8.42 0.29 -2.75
C THR A 53 7.06 0.91 -2.44
N PRO A 54 7.02 2.03 -1.70
CA PRO A 54 5.77 2.75 -1.45
C PRO A 54 5.05 3.15 -2.75
N ARG A 55 5.81 3.60 -3.76
CA ARG A 55 5.27 4.02 -5.06
C ARG A 55 4.63 2.84 -5.80
N ALA A 56 5.27 1.67 -5.79
CA ALA A 56 4.70 0.47 -6.39
C ALA A 56 3.45 0.00 -5.64
N LEU A 57 3.43 0.12 -4.31
CA LEU A 57 2.24 -0.20 -3.51
C LEU A 57 1.06 0.71 -3.86
N VAL A 58 1.29 2.01 -4.00
CA VAL A 58 0.28 3.00 -4.43
C VAL A 58 -0.31 2.61 -5.79
N GLY A 59 0.52 2.28 -6.78
CA GLY A 59 0.04 1.84 -8.10
C GLY A 59 -0.80 0.55 -8.02
N ALA A 60 -0.41 -0.41 -7.17
CA ALA A 60 -1.19 -1.62 -6.96
C ALA A 60 -2.55 -1.34 -6.32
N ILE A 61 -2.61 -0.41 -5.36
CA ILE A 61 -3.86 0.04 -4.73
C ILE A 61 -4.78 0.70 -5.75
N GLU A 62 -4.25 1.56 -6.63
CA GLU A 62 -5.02 2.22 -7.69
C GLU A 62 -5.64 1.19 -8.64
N VAL A 63 -4.86 0.22 -9.11
CA VAL A 63 -5.35 -0.87 -9.97
C VAL A 63 -6.45 -1.68 -9.27
N ALA A 64 -6.26 -2.01 -7.98
CA ALA A 64 -7.27 -2.72 -7.20
C ALA A 64 -8.55 -1.88 -7.00
N ALA A 65 -8.42 -0.58 -6.81
CA ALA A 65 -9.54 0.35 -6.67
C ALA A 65 -10.34 0.51 -7.96
N SER A 66 -9.68 0.59 -9.13
CA SER A 66 -10.35 0.70 -10.44
C SER A 66 -11.19 -0.54 -10.79
N ARG A 67 -10.81 -1.73 -10.28
CA ARG A 67 -11.60 -2.96 -10.47
C ARG A 67 -12.99 -2.91 -9.81
N ARG A 68 -13.20 -2.06 -8.80
CA ARG A 68 -14.53 -1.82 -8.21
C ARG A 68 -15.50 -1.15 -9.19
N SER A 69 -14.98 -0.30 -10.08
CA SER A 69 -15.80 0.54 -10.97
C SER A 69 -16.33 -0.19 -12.20
N SER A 70 -15.95 -1.46 -12.43
CA SER A 70 -16.35 -2.23 -13.62
C SER A 70 -17.62 -3.08 -13.43
N VAL A 71 -18.28 -3.03 -12.26
CA VAL A 71 -19.51 -3.80 -11.95
C VAL A 71 -20.76 -2.89 -11.84
N VAL A 72 -20.75 -1.74 -12.52
CA VAL A 72 -21.98 -0.99 -12.83
C VAL A 72 -21.88 -0.48 -14.25
N ARG A 73 -22.38 -1.28 -15.20
CA ARG A 73 -23.01 -0.80 -16.43
C ARG A 73 -23.97 -1.87 -16.94
#